data_AF-A0AAJ1V9I1-F1
#
_entry.id   AF-A0AAJ1V9I1-F1
#
_cell.length_a   1.000
_cell.length_b   1.000
_cell.length_c   1.000
_cell.angle_alpha   90.00
_cell.angle_beta   90.00
_cell.angle_gamma   90.00
#
_symmetry.space_group_name_H-M   'P 1'
#
loop_
_entity.id
_entity.type
_entity.pdbx_description
1 polymer ?
#
loop_
_entity_poly.entity_id
_entity_poly.type
_entity_poly.pdbx_seq_one_letter_code
_entity_poly.pdbx_strand_id
1 'polypeptide(L)'
;MKYVGVFIMLCSFFGCNLSTTENNRNKTNYGKIDDSNLKLKFGDIISFDGSNINAIVIDIINENDQYYFGISFMIDDQIFGRRIPEGFDGDCVDLIDVIYVKEDIFTDKIQIVKPEILNFNKIEIGAYGYVNNYEEILSDYTVGIERLKLRQTPCTNLTELNPVYEQYFHINQFK
;
A
#
# COMPACT_ATOMS: atom_id res chain seq x y z
N MET A 1 40.01 -9.63 -37.96
CA MET A 1 40.09 -9.14 -36.56
C MET A 1 38.81 -8.40 -36.25
N LYS A 2 38.01 -8.89 -35.30
CA LYS A 2 36.70 -8.35 -34.94
C LYS A 2 36.88 -7.28 -33.86
N TYR A 3 36.45 -6.05 -34.13
CA TYR A 3 36.34 -5.01 -33.11
C TYR A 3 35.00 -5.20 -32.39
N VAL A 4 35.07 -5.56 -31.11
CA VAL A 4 33.92 -5.57 -30.20
C VAL A 4 33.81 -4.16 -29.62
N GLY A 5 32.79 -3.42 -30.05
CA GLY A 5 32.43 -2.14 -29.45
C GLY A 5 31.81 -2.37 -28.08
N VAL A 6 32.50 -1.95 -27.02
CA VAL A 6 31.94 -1.91 -25.66
C VAL A 6 31.20 -0.58 -25.53
N PHE A 7 29.87 -0.65 -25.53
CA PHE A 7 29.00 0.48 -25.26
C PHE A 7 28.86 0.62 -23.73
N ILE A 8 29.64 1.52 -23.13
CA ILE A 8 29.50 1.83 -21.69
C ILE A 8 28.35 2.82 -21.56
N MET A 9 27.19 2.31 -21.15
CA MET A 9 26.04 3.13 -20.78
C MET A 9 26.32 3.73 -19.39
N LEU A 10 26.75 4.99 -19.36
CA LEU A 10 26.84 5.79 -18.14
C LEU A 10 25.43 6.05 -17.61
N CYS A 11 24.99 5.27 -16.63
CA CYS A 11 23.83 5.61 -15.81
C CYS A 11 24.18 6.87 -15.01
N SER A 12 23.55 7.98 -15.35
CA SER A 12 23.56 9.22 -14.58
C SER A 12 22.90 8.96 -13.23
N PHE A 13 23.72 8.90 -12.18
CA PHE A 13 23.28 9.03 -10.80
C PHE A 13 22.70 10.44 -10.62
N PHE A 14 21.37 10.56 -10.63
CA PHE A 14 20.74 11.75 -10.07
C PHE A 14 21.04 11.77 -8.57
N GLY A 15 21.85 12.74 -8.18
CA GLY A 15 22.19 13.01 -6.79
C GLY A 15 20.92 13.25 -5.99
N CYS A 16 20.72 12.42 -4.97
CA CYS A 16 19.75 12.67 -3.92
C CYS A 16 20.24 13.91 -3.15
N ASN A 17 19.58 15.05 -3.33
CA ASN A 17 19.75 16.17 -2.41
C ASN A 17 19.21 15.73 -1.05
N LEU A 18 20.12 15.52 -0.10
CA LEU A 18 19.82 15.22 1.29
C LEU A 18 19.28 16.50 1.96
N SER A 19 18.07 16.91 1.61
CA SER A 19 17.31 17.86 2.43
C SER A 19 16.81 17.10 3.64
N THR A 20 17.27 17.51 4.82
CA THR A 20 16.74 17.18 6.16
C THR A 20 15.29 16.69 6.11
N THR A 21 15.13 15.36 6.14
CA THR A 21 13.83 14.70 6.14
C THR A 21 13.19 14.90 7.51
N GLU A 22 12.31 15.89 7.64
CA GLU A 22 11.06 15.57 8.34
C GLU A 22 10.55 14.27 7.69
N ASN A 23 10.39 13.21 8.49
CA ASN A 23 9.75 11.99 8.01
C ASN A 23 8.32 12.36 7.61
N ASN A 24 8.12 12.86 6.39
CA ASN A 24 6.82 13.13 5.78
C ASN A 24 6.18 11.77 5.48
N ARG A 25 5.72 11.11 6.54
CA ARG A 25 4.96 9.88 6.42
C ARG A 25 3.62 10.22 5.77
N ASN A 26 3.24 9.44 4.77
CA ASN A 26 2.02 9.68 4.02
C ASN A 26 0.82 9.36 4.91
N LYS A 27 0.17 10.39 5.44
CA LYS A 27 -1.12 10.26 6.11
C LYS A 27 -2.22 10.03 5.09
N THR A 28 -3.27 9.34 5.51
CA THR A 28 -4.49 9.22 4.70
C THR A 28 -5.15 10.60 4.50
N ASN A 29 -6.07 10.67 3.55
CA ASN A 29 -6.92 11.80 3.26
C ASN A 29 -8.25 11.74 4.00
N TYR A 30 -8.36 10.88 5.02
CA TYR A 30 -9.52 10.82 5.89
C TYR A 30 -9.80 12.21 6.51
N GLY A 31 -11.05 12.66 6.42
CA GLY A 31 -11.48 13.98 6.87
C GLY A 31 -11.13 15.14 5.92
N LYS A 32 -10.33 14.90 4.86
CA LYS A 32 -10.08 15.85 3.78
C LYS A 32 -11.01 15.64 2.58
N ILE A 33 -11.45 14.40 2.37
CA ILE A 33 -12.45 14.03 1.35
C ILE A 33 -13.77 13.69 2.04
N ASP A 34 -14.86 14.25 1.49
CA ASP A 34 -16.23 13.84 1.81
C ASP A 34 -16.61 12.64 0.93
N ASP A 35 -16.76 11.48 1.57
CA ASP A 35 -17.09 10.21 0.93
C ASP A 35 -18.59 9.86 1.00
N SER A 36 -19.43 10.78 1.52
CA SER A 36 -20.86 10.53 1.74
C SER A 36 -21.62 10.11 0.49
N ASN A 37 -21.24 10.69 -0.66
CA ASN A 37 -21.83 10.45 -1.97
C ASN A 37 -21.00 9.51 -2.87
N LEU A 38 -19.88 8.98 -2.37
CA LEU A 38 -19.03 8.06 -3.13
C LEU A 38 -19.56 6.63 -3.01
N LYS A 39 -19.24 5.79 -4.01
CA LYS A 39 -19.66 4.38 -4.01
C LYS A 39 -18.98 3.55 -2.92
N LEU A 40 -17.76 3.92 -2.55
CA LEU A 40 -17.01 3.33 -1.44
C LEU A 40 -16.63 4.40 -0.42
N LYS A 41 -16.58 3.99 0.85
CA LYS A 41 -16.27 4.86 1.98
C LYS A 41 -15.02 4.40 2.71
N PHE A 42 -14.39 5.32 3.42
CA PHE A 42 -13.30 4.99 4.32
C PHE A 42 -13.73 3.89 5.30
N GLY A 43 -12.96 2.80 5.37
CA GLY A 43 -13.21 1.66 6.25
C GLY A 43 -14.17 0.62 5.70
N ASP A 44 -14.72 0.80 4.50
CA ASP A 44 -15.50 -0.26 3.85
C ASP A 44 -14.59 -1.46 3.56
N ILE A 45 -15.00 -2.63 4.06
CA ILE A 45 -14.43 -3.91 3.66
C ILE A 45 -15.19 -4.37 2.43
N ILE A 46 -14.44 -4.59 1.36
CA ILE A 46 -14.93 -5.03 0.06
C ILE A 46 -14.43 -6.43 -0.24
N SER A 47 -15.22 -7.19 -1.00
CA SER A 47 -14.77 -8.45 -1.59
C SER A 47 -14.95 -8.39 -3.11
N PHE A 48 -14.03 -9.01 -3.84
CA PHE A 48 -14.06 -9.04 -5.29
C PHE A 48 -14.84 -10.25 -5.80
N ASP A 49 -15.81 -10.00 -6.69
CA ASP A 49 -16.70 -11.02 -7.24
C ASP A 49 -15.93 -12.17 -7.88
N GLY A 50 -16.36 -13.40 -7.61
CA GLY A 50 -15.71 -14.60 -8.14
C GLY A 50 -14.33 -14.90 -7.57
N SER A 51 -13.92 -14.22 -6.49
CA SER A 51 -12.65 -14.46 -5.79
C SER A 51 -12.85 -14.56 -4.28
N ASN A 52 -11.82 -15.04 -3.57
CA ASN A 52 -11.77 -14.98 -2.09
C ASN A 52 -10.97 -13.76 -1.60
N ILE A 53 -10.78 -12.76 -2.45
CA ILE A 53 -9.98 -11.58 -2.15
C ILE A 53 -10.85 -10.58 -1.42
N ASN A 54 -10.42 -10.22 -0.21
CA ASN A 54 -10.97 -9.12 0.55
C ASN A 54 -9.98 -7.96 0.58
N ALA A 55 -10.50 -6.75 0.66
CA ALA A 55 -9.70 -5.55 0.88
C ALA A 55 -10.49 -4.56 1.74
N ILE A 56 -9.78 -3.59 2.31
CA ILE A 56 -10.37 -2.49 3.05
C ILE A 56 -9.97 -1.16 2.41
N VAL A 57 -10.92 -0.22 2.34
CA VAL A 57 -10.67 1.14 1.87
C VAL A 57 -9.94 1.92 2.95
N ILE A 58 -8.67 2.21 2.70
CA ILE A 58 -7.76 2.90 3.63
C ILE A 58 -7.60 4.36 3.27
N ASP A 59 -7.57 4.67 1.97
CA ASP A 59 -7.44 6.02 1.49
C ASP A 59 -8.40 6.33 0.34
N ILE A 60 -8.66 7.61 0.12
CA ILE A 60 -9.37 8.11 -1.05
C ILE A 60 -8.62 9.35 -1.52
N ILE A 61 -8.33 9.42 -2.81
CA ILE A 61 -7.74 10.61 -3.43
C ILE A 61 -8.64 11.09 -4.57
N ASN A 62 -8.63 12.40 -4.81
CA ASN A 62 -9.24 13.00 -5.99
C ASN A 62 -8.14 13.66 -6.81
N GLU A 63 -7.96 13.19 -8.04
CA GLU A 63 -7.05 13.76 -9.01
C GLU A 63 -7.82 14.10 -10.29
N ASN A 64 -7.84 15.39 -10.67
CA ASN A 64 -8.54 15.87 -11.88
C ASN A 64 -10.01 15.44 -11.95
N ASP A 65 -10.77 15.65 -10.87
CA ASP A 65 -12.19 15.29 -10.74
C ASP A 65 -12.46 13.77 -10.81
N GLN A 66 -11.42 12.94 -10.69
CA GLN A 66 -11.51 11.50 -10.65
C GLN A 66 -11.13 10.96 -9.28
N TYR A 67 -12.02 10.16 -8.70
CA TYR A 67 -11.73 9.46 -7.44
C TYR A 67 -10.94 8.17 -7.67
N TYR A 68 -9.95 7.95 -6.82
CA TYR A 68 -9.25 6.68 -6.65
C TYR A 68 -9.39 6.22 -5.21
N PHE A 69 -9.73 4.95 -5.05
CA PHE A 69 -9.83 4.30 -3.75
C PHE A 69 -8.53 3.56 -3.47
N GLY A 70 -7.81 4.00 -2.45
CA GLY A 70 -6.65 3.33 -1.90
C GLY A 70 -7.10 2.15 -1.04
N ILE A 71 -7.03 0.95 -1.59
CA ILE A 71 -7.45 -0.27 -0.91
C ILE A 71 -6.23 -1.05 -0.43
N SER A 72 -6.33 -1.68 0.73
CA SER A 72 -5.33 -2.62 1.23
C SER A 72 -5.93 -4.02 1.31
N PHE A 73 -5.21 -5.01 0.79
CA PHE A 73 -5.67 -6.39 0.80
C PHE A 73 -5.76 -6.95 2.21
N MET A 74 -6.67 -7.91 2.39
CA MET A 74 -6.91 -8.57 3.67
C MET A 74 -6.83 -10.09 3.56
N ILE A 75 -6.26 -10.71 4.59
CA ILE A 75 -6.48 -12.11 4.94
C ILE A 75 -7.11 -12.14 6.32
N ASP A 76 -8.28 -12.77 6.42
CA ASP A 76 -9.09 -12.79 7.65
C ASP A 76 -9.27 -11.36 8.21
N ASP A 77 -8.87 -11.11 9.46
CA ASP A 77 -8.93 -9.79 10.11
C ASP A 77 -7.60 -9.03 10.05
N GLN A 78 -6.73 -9.36 9.09
CA GLN A 78 -5.40 -8.76 8.97
C GLN A 78 -5.27 -7.95 7.67
N ILE A 79 -4.76 -6.73 7.81
CA ILE A 79 -4.53 -5.77 6.74
C ILE A 79 -3.08 -5.84 6.31
N PHE A 80 -2.86 -5.84 5.01
CA PHE A 80 -1.55 -5.92 4.41
C PHE A 80 -0.76 -4.60 4.54
N GLY A 81 0.54 -4.71 4.80
CA GLY A 81 1.40 -3.56 4.96
C GLY A 81 2.86 -3.95 5.12
N ARG A 82 3.64 -3.08 5.76
CA ARG A 82 5.06 -3.28 6.02
C ARG A 82 5.45 -2.65 7.34
N ARG A 83 6.41 -3.27 8.02
CA ARG A 83 7.10 -2.64 9.14
C ARG A 83 8.46 -2.18 8.66
N ILE A 84 8.77 -0.90 8.82
CA ILE A 84 10.08 -0.36 8.47
C ILE A 84 10.80 0.15 9.72
N PRO A 85 12.13 -0.04 9.83
CA PRO A 85 12.92 0.61 10.86
C PRO A 85 12.82 2.12 10.76
N GLU A 86 12.70 2.78 11.90
CA GLU A 86 12.78 4.22 12.04
C GLU A 86 14.03 4.59 12.83
N GLY A 87 14.91 5.37 12.19
CA GLY A 87 16.15 5.81 12.83
C GLY A 87 17.15 4.67 13.05
N PHE A 88 18.12 4.93 13.93
CA PHE A 88 19.23 4.01 14.23
C PHE A 88 19.07 3.29 15.57
N ASP A 89 18.03 3.61 16.35
CA ASP A 89 17.82 3.11 17.71
C ASP A 89 17.05 1.78 17.75
N GLY A 90 16.64 1.27 16.58
CA GLY A 90 15.88 0.02 16.46
C GLY A 90 14.36 0.20 16.58
N ASP A 91 13.87 1.45 16.62
CA ASP A 91 12.45 1.74 16.54
C ASP A 91 11.88 1.33 15.18
N CYS A 92 10.58 1.08 15.13
CA CYS A 92 9.88 0.63 13.94
C CYS A 92 8.53 1.32 13.81
N VAL A 93 8.12 1.52 12.58
CA VAL A 93 6.79 2.02 12.21
C VAL A 93 6.05 0.99 11.36
N ASP A 94 4.78 0.81 11.68
CA ASP A 94 3.82 0.01 10.91
C ASP A 94 3.14 0.90 9.87
N LEU A 95 3.23 0.49 8.61
CA LEU A 95 2.67 1.21 7.46
C LEU A 95 1.75 0.28 6.70
N ILE A 96 0.62 0.80 6.22
CA ILE A 96 -0.36 0.06 5.42
C ILE A 96 -0.06 0.28 3.94
N ASP A 97 0.07 -0.82 3.20
CA ASP A 97 0.29 -0.76 1.77
C ASP A 97 -1.04 -0.71 1.05
N VAL A 98 -1.14 0.15 0.04
CA VAL A 98 -2.39 0.42 -0.67
C VAL A 98 -2.20 0.34 -2.17
N ILE A 99 -3.20 -0.15 -2.89
CA ILE A 99 -3.31 0.06 -4.33
C ILE A 99 -4.44 1.05 -4.59
N TYR A 100 -4.15 2.05 -5.39
CA TYR A 100 -5.13 3.03 -5.82
C TYR A 100 -5.85 2.51 -7.05
N VAL A 101 -7.15 2.36 -6.91
CA VAL A 101 -8.01 1.86 -7.96
C VAL A 101 -9.02 2.94 -8.34
N LYS A 102 -9.08 3.26 -9.63
CA LYS A 102 -10.02 4.25 -10.16
C LYS A 102 -11.46 3.76 -10.00
N GLU A 103 -12.35 4.66 -9.60
CA GLU A 103 -13.76 4.34 -9.29
C GLU A 103 -14.50 3.54 -10.38
N ASP A 104 -14.24 3.83 -11.65
CA ASP A 104 -14.93 3.22 -12.79
C ASP A 104 -14.43 1.82 -13.17
N ILE A 105 -13.28 1.37 -12.65
CA ILE A 105 -12.62 0.14 -13.12
C ILE A 105 -13.31 -1.14 -12.61
N PHE A 106 -13.95 -1.11 -11.43
CA PHE A 106 -14.25 -2.34 -10.69
C PHE A 106 -15.46 -2.25 -9.77
N THR A 107 -16.15 -1.11 -9.76
CA THR A 107 -17.27 -0.88 -8.86
C THR A 107 -18.45 -1.82 -9.08
N ASP A 108 -18.56 -2.48 -10.24
CA ASP A 108 -19.57 -3.51 -10.53
C ASP A 108 -19.06 -4.95 -10.33
N LYS A 109 -17.80 -5.12 -9.92
CA LYS A 109 -17.14 -6.39 -9.62
C LYS A 109 -16.75 -6.52 -8.13
N ILE A 110 -17.29 -5.65 -7.30
CA ILE A 110 -17.06 -5.65 -5.86
C ILE A 110 -18.40 -5.56 -5.13
N GLN A 111 -18.41 -6.17 -3.96
CA GLN A 111 -19.49 -6.02 -2.99
C GLN A 111 -18.91 -5.47 -1.68
N ILE A 112 -19.64 -4.55 -1.06
CA ILE A 112 -19.34 -4.10 0.30
C ILE A 112 -19.81 -5.19 1.24
N VAL A 113 -18.87 -5.77 1.99
CA VAL A 113 -19.13 -6.82 2.98
C VAL A 113 -19.65 -6.19 4.27
N LYS A 114 -18.90 -5.22 4.80
CA LYS A 114 -19.27 -4.44 5.99
C LYS A 114 -18.41 -3.18 6.10
N PRO A 115 -18.91 -2.11 6.74
CA PRO A 115 -18.07 -1.02 7.19
C PRO A 115 -17.32 -1.42 8.47
N GLU A 116 -16.07 -0.99 8.61
CA GLU A 116 -15.30 -1.10 9.83
C GLU A 116 -14.89 0.30 10.33
N ILE A 117 -15.10 0.56 11.62
CA ILE A 117 -14.71 1.84 12.23
C ILE A 117 -13.22 1.78 12.57
N LEU A 118 -12.43 2.59 11.88
CA LEU A 118 -10.99 2.73 12.10
C LEU A 118 -10.64 4.14 12.59
N ASN A 119 -9.63 4.22 13.44
CA ASN A 119 -8.93 5.43 13.80
C ASN A 119 -7.84 5.73 12.77
N PHE A 120 -8.21 6.40 11.68
CA PHE A 120 -7.30 6.76 10.58
C PHE A 120 -6.11 7.62 11.00
N ASN A 121 -6.12 8.25 12.17
CA ASN A 121 -4.95 8.98 12.69
C ASN A 121 -3.78 8.04 13.04
N LYS A 122 -4.07 6.77 13.32
CA LYS A 122 -3.08 5.71 13.56
C LYS A 122 -2.57 5.06 12.28
N ILE A 123 -3.15 5.39 11.13
CA ILE A 123 -2.83 4.75 9.86
C ILE A 123 -1.89 5.66 9.07
N GLU A 124 -0.81 5.07 8.57
CA GLU A 124 0.16 5.69 7.69
C GLU A 124 0.35 4.80 6.47
N ILE A 125 0.47 5.41 5.30
CA ILE A 125 0.58 4.71 4.03
C ILE A 125 2.04 4.37 3.76
N GLY A 126 2.30 3.10 3.46
CA GLY A 126 3.59 2.56 3.08
C GLY A 126 3.83 2.65 1.59
N ALA A 127 4.05 1.50 0.95
CA ALA A 127 4.10 1.45 -0.51
C ALA A 127 2.70 1.64 -1.09
N TYR A 128 2.69 2.25 -2.27
CA TYR A 128 1.48 2.35 -3.04
C TYR A 128 1.75 2.22 -4.54
N GLY A 129 0.72 1.82 -5.27
CA GLY A 129 0.70 1.72 -6.73
C GLY A 129 -0.67 2.07 -7.28
N TYR A 130 -0.77 2.27 -8.59
CA TYR A 130 -2.05 2.49 -9.27
C TYR A 130 -2.31 1.32 -10.19
N VAL A 131 -3.54 0.82 -10.19
CA VAL A 131 -3.97 -0.27 -11.07
C VAL A 131 -5.06 0.21 -12.01
N ASN A 132 -4.98 -0.25 -13.26
CA ASN A 132 -5.81 0.25 -14.36
C ASN A 132 -6.89 -0.74 -14.80
N ASN A 133 -6.86 -1.97 -14.28
CA ASN A 133 -7.86 -3.00 -14.58
C ASN A 133 -7.96 -4.02 -13.45
N TYR A 134 -8.98 -4.88 -13.52
CA TYR A 134 -9.26 -5.89 -12.52
C TYR A 134 -8.19 -7.00 -12.50
N GLU A 135 -7.60 -7.32 -13.65
CA GLU A 135 -6.57 -8.36 -13.79
C GLU A 135 -5.27 -7.96 -13.07
N GLU A 136 -4.91 -6.68 -13.08
CA GLU A 136 -3.79 -6.12 -12.31
C GLU A 136 -4.01 -6.28 -10.80
N ILE A 137 -5.23 -6.05 -10.30
CA ILE A 137 -5.58 -6.27 -8.87
C ILE A 137 -5.32 -7.73 -8.48
N LEU A 138 -5.75 -8.69 -9.31
CA LEU A 138 -5.52 -10.12 -9.04
C LEU A 138 -4.03 -10.47 -9.06
N SER A 139 -3.27 -9.88 -9.98
CA SER A 139 -1.81 -10.06 -10.07
C SER A 139 -1.13 -9.50 -8.83
N ASP A 140 -1.48 -8.28 -8.42
CA ASP A 140 -0.91 -7.62 -7.24
C ASP A 140 -1.29 -8.37 -5.95
N TYR A 141 -2.52 -8.88 -5.85
CA TYR A 141 -2.89 -9.78 -4.76
C TYR A 141 -2.04 -11.06 -4.77
N THR A 142 -1.86 -11.71 -5.91
CA THR A 142 -1.06 -12.94 -6.00
C THR A 142 0.41 -12.69 -5.60
N VAL A 143 0.98 -11.57 -6.02
CA VAL A 143 2.36 -11.19 -5.68
C VAL A 143 2.47 -10.77 -4.21
N GLY A 144 1.64 -9.83 -3.76
CA GLY A 144 1.64 -9.28 -2.40
C GLY A 144 1.21 -10.29 -1.33
N ILE A 145 0.17 -11.08 -1.60
CA ILE A 145 -0.45 -11.93 -0.59
C ILE A 145 0.06 -13.37 -0.66
N GLU A 146 0.13 -13.97 -1.86
CA GLU A 146 0.50 -15.39 -1.97
C GLU A 146 2.02 -15.61 -1.97
N ARG A 147 2.80 -14.71 -2.57
CA ARG A 147 4.26 -14.87 -2.68
C ARG A 147 5.03 -14.27 -1.51
N LEU A 148 4.47 -13.29 -0.81
CA LEU A 148 5.16 -12.54 0.24
C LEU A 148 4.71 -12.91 1.67
N LYS A 149 4.27 -14.16 1.87
CA LYS A 149 4.19 -14.84 3.19
C LYS A 149 5.56 -15.02 3.90
N LEU A 150 6.56 -14.22 3.54
CA LEU A 150 7.93 -14.33 4.01
C LEU A 150 8.13 -13.47 5.26
N ARG A 151 8.96 -14.01 6.17
CA ARG A 151 9.17 -13.62 7.56
C ARG A 151 9.33 -12.11 7.77
N GLN A 152 8.83 -11.64 8.91
CA GLN A 152 8.97 -10.26 9.38
C GLN A 152 10.42 -9.76 9.32
N THR A 153 10.64 -8.53 8.82
CA THR A 153 11.93 -7.84 8.98
C THR A 153 12.15 -7.60 10.47
N PRO A 154 13.23 -8.10 11.07
CA PRO A 154 13.54 -7.80 12.45
C PRO A 154 13.80 -6.29 12.60
N CYS A 155 13.19 -5.71 13.63
CA CYS A 155 13.50 -4.36 14.10
C CYS A 155 14.81 -4.38 14.89
N THR A 156 15.92 -4.55 14.17
CA THR A 156 17.27 -4.52 14.73
C THR A 156 18.09 -3.50 13.98
N ASN A 157 19.16 -3.00 14.61
CA ASN A 157 20.13 -2.08 14.00
C ASN A 157 20.41 -2.48 12.55
N LEU A 158 20.43 -1.48 11.66
CA LEU A 158 20.54 -1.53 10.18
C LEU A 158 21.79 -2.26 9.63
N THR A 159 22.49 -3.04 10.45
CA THR A 159 23.63 -3.86 10.05
C THR A 159 23.26 -5.01 9.10
N GLU A 160 21.99 -5.39 9.03
CA GLU A 160 21.49 -6.34 8.02
C GLU A 160 20.63 -5.60 6.97
N LEU A 161 21.12 -5.56 5.72
CA LEU A 161 20.38 -5.10 4.53
C LEU A 161 19.33 -6.13 4.09
N ASN A 162 18.50 -6.60 5.02
CA ASN A 162 17.38 -7.45 4.67
C ASN A 162 16.21 -6.56 4.23
N PRO A 163 15.75 -6.69 2.98
CA PRO A 163 14.77 -5.79 2.39
C PRO A 163 13.44 -5.88 3.14
N VAL A 164 12.74 -4.75 3.18
CA VAL A 164 11.39 -4.58 3.71
C VAL A 164 10.53 -5.80 3.41
N TYR A 165 10.20 -6.59 4.43
CA TYR A 165 9.28 -7.71 4.34
C TYR A 165 7.88 -7.21 4.70
N GLU A 166 6.92 -7.60 3.88
CA GLU A 166 5.52 -7.25 4.07
C GLU A 166 4.95 -7.98 5.29
N GLN A 167 4.03 -7.32 5.97
CA GLN A 167 3.42 -7.74 7.22
C GLN A 167 1.90 -7.67 7.11
N TYR A 168 1.28 -8.40 8.03
CA TYR A 168 -0.15 -8.40 8.23
C TYR A 168 -0.44 -7.87 9.63
N PHE A 169 -1.20 -6.78 9.68
CA PHE A 169 -1.57 -6.10 10.90
C PHE A 169 -3.01 -6.39 11.23
N HIS A 170 -3.27 -6.90 12.44
CA HIS A 170 -4.64 -7.16 12.85
C HIS A 170 -5.42 -5.83 12.89
N ILE A 171 -6.57 -5.78 12.23
CA ILE A 171 -7.41 -4.58 12.11
C ILE A 171 -7.74 -3.90 13.45
N ASN A 172 -7.81 -4.68 14.54
CA ASN A 172 -8.06 -4.16 15.88
C ASN A 172 -6.96 -3.22 16.40
N GLN A 173 -5.75 -3.24 15.84
CA GLN A 173 -4.67 -2.30 16.15
C GLN A 173 -5.04 -0.85 15.79
N PHE A 174 -5.92 -0.69 14.79
CA PHE A 174 -6.33 0.59 14.25
C PHE A 174 -7.70 1.05 14.74
N LYS A 175 -8.29 0.39 15.74
CA LYS A 175 -9.52 0.86 16.40
C LYS A 175 -9.24 1.92 17.47
#